data_AF-A0A382LLJ1-F1
#
_entry.id   AF-A0A382LLJ1-F1
#
_cell.length_a   1.000
_cell.length_b   1.000
_cell.length_c   1.000
_cell.angle_alpha   90.00
_cell.angle_beta   90.00
_cell.angle_gamma   90.00
#
_symmetry.space_group_name_H-M   'P 1'
#
loop_
_entity.id
_entity.type
_entity.pdbx_description
1 polymer ?
#
loop_
_entity_poly.entity_id
_entity_poly.type
_entity_poly.pdbx_seq_one_letter_code
_entity_poly.pdbx_strand_id
1 'polypeptide(L)' 'MRHYEVVLLVSPDRSDQLPDMLKRYQDLVEKNNGNIHRLEDIGRLQLAYNIQDMHKAHYVLINI' A
#
# COMPACT_ATOMS: atom_id res chain seq x y z
N MET A 1 -8.80 18.64 9.08
CA MET A 1 -7.67 17.78 8.64
C MET A 1 -7.73 17.66 7.13
N ARG A 2 -6.59 17.41 6.46
CA ARG A 2 -6.54 17.24 5.00
C ARG A 2 -6.62 15.76 4.67
N HIS A 3 -7.28 15.42 3.57
CA HIS A 3 -7.37 14.05 3.07
C HIS A 3 -6.25 13.78 2.08
N TYR A 4 -5.68 12.59 2.13
CA TYR A 4 -4.61 12.13 1.24
C TYR A 4 -4.96 10.76 0.66
N GLU A 5 -4.50 10.54 -0.56
CA GLU A 5 -4.54 9.24 -1.22
C GLU A 5 -3.10 8.77 -1.43
N VAL A 6 -2.79 7.56 -0.95
CA VAL A 6 -1.46 6.97 -1.01
C VAL A 6 -1.55 5.64 -1.74
N VAL A 7 -0.80 5.53 -2.85
CA VAL A 7 -0.66 4.29 -3.61
C VAL A 7 0.72 3.71 -3.36
N LEU A 8 0.76 2.46 -2.89
CA LEU A 8 1.98 1.71 -2.61
C LEU A 8 2.15 0.60 -3.64
N LEU A 9 3.38 0.49 -4.17
CA LEU A 9 3.80 -0.64 -5.00
C LEU A 9 4.78 -1.48 -4.18
N VAL A 10 4.41 -2.72 -3.91
CA VAL A 10 5.25 -3.66 -3.18
C VAL A 10 5.80 -4.71 -4.14
N SER A 11 7.08 -5.05 -3.97
CA SER A 11 7.71 -6.14 -4.71
C SER A 11 6.89 -7.44 -4.56
N PRO A 12 6.58 -8.15 -5.66
CA PRO A 12 5.75 -9.35 -5.64
C PRO A 12 6.29 -10.44 -4.72
N ASP A 13 7.63 -10.53 -4.57
CA ASP A 13 8.32 -11.50 -3.74
C ASP A 13 8.06 -11.29 -2.23
N ARG A 14 7.63 -10.08 -1.84
CA ARG A 14 7.34 -9.71 -0.44
C ARG A 14 5.84 -9.61 -0.15
N SER A 15 4.99 -10.15 -1.03
CA SER A 15 3.53 -10.08 -0.85
C SER A 15 3.05 -10.71 0.45
N ASP A 16 3.73 -11.73 0.96
CA ASP A 16 3.29 -12.41 2.19
C ASP A 16 3.49 -11.56 3.45
N GLN A 17 4.35 -10.53 3.37
CA GLN A 17 4.62 -9.57 4.46
C GLN A 17 3.69 -8.35 4.40
N LEU A 18 2.87 -8.24 3.36
CA LEU A 18 1.99 -7.09 3.11
C LEU A 18 1.01 -6.85 4.27
N PRO A 19 0.30 -7.86 4.83
CA PRO A 19 -0.70 -7.63 5.88
C PRO A 19 -0.09 -7.01 7.14
N ASP A 20 1.06 -7.52 7.58
CA ASP A 20 1.77 -7.01 8.75
C ASP A 20 2.28 -5.58 8.55
N MET A 21 2.74 -5.28 7.33
CA MET A 21 3.22 -3.97 6.97
C MET A 21 2.08 -2.95 6.94
N LEU A 22 0.93 -3.31 6.35
CA LEU A 22 -0.26 -2.46 6.33
C LEU A 22 -0.79 -2.19 7.73
N LYS A 23 -0.79 -3.19 8.61
CA LYS A 23 -1.19 -3.01 10.01
C LYS A 23 -0.32 -1.98 10.73
N ARG A 24 1.00 -2.00 10.52
CA ARG A 24 1.92 -1.00 11.10
C ARG A 24 1.63 0.41 10.60
N TYR A 25 1.28 0.58 9.33
CA TYR A 25 0.88 1.89 8.81
C TYR A 25 -0.45 2.35 9.39
N GLN A 26 -1.41 1.45 9.56
CA GLN A 26 -2.68 1.78 10.22
C GLN A 26 -2.45 2.28 11.64
N ASP A 27 -1.70 1.52 12.43
CA ASP A 27 -1.34 1.88 13.81
C ASP A 27 -0.64 3.26 13.87
N LEU A 28 0.23 3.58 12.90
CA LEU A 28 0.95 4.85 12.86
C LEU A 28 0.02 6.03 12.56
N VAL A 29 -0.97 5.86 11.68
CA VAL A 29 -1.97 6.89 11.38
C VAL A 29 -2.86 7.14 12.59
N GLU A 30 -3.40 6.07 13.19
CA GLU A 30 -4.28 6.16 14.36
C GLU A 30 -3.57 6.78 15.57
N LYS A 31 -2.30 6.43 15.81
CA LYS A 31 -1.48 7.04 16.88
C LYS A 31 -1.29 8.55 16.74
N ASN A 32 -1.38 9.08 15.52
CA ASN A 32 -1.27 10.51 15.24
C ASN A 32 -2.64 11.18 15.08
N ASN A 33 -3.71 10.57 15.60
CA ASN A 33 -5.10 11.07 15.50
C ASN A 33 -5.60 11.21 14.05
N GLY A 34 -5.02 10.48 13.10
CA GLY A 34 -5.55 10.34 11.74
C GLY A 34 -6.61 9.25 11.65
N ASN A 35 -7.47 9.32 10.63
CA ASN A 35 -8.48 8.30 10.34
C ASN A 35 -8.18 7.68 8.99
N ILE A 36 -8.45 6.39 8.83
CA ILE A 36 -8.30 5.70 7.55
C ILE A 36 -9.69 5.53 6.98
N HIS A 37 -9.93 6.19 5.86
CA HIS A 37 -11.23 6.18 5.18
C HIS A 37 -11.39 4.98 4.26
N ARG A 38 -10.30 4.52 3.64
CA ARG A 38 -10.28 3.37 2.73
C ARG A 38 -8.93 2.69 2.81
N LEU A 39 -8.95 1.36 2.81
CA LEU A 39 -7.79 0.52 2.59
C LEU A 39 -8.21 -0.57 1.61
N GLU A 40 -7.56 -0.60 0.46
CA GLU A 40 -7.90 -1.48 -0.64
C GLU A 40 -6.64 -2.19 -1.13
N ASP A 41 -6.66 -3.51 -1.03
CA ASP A 41 -5.65 -4.37 -1.66
C ASP A 41 -6.11 -4.67 -3.10
N ILE A 42 -5.42 -4.07 -4.07
CA ILE A 42 -5.72 -4.22 -5.50
C ILE A 42 -5.12 -5.53 -6.03
N GLY A 43 -4.15 -6.12 -5.32
CA GLY A 43 -3.48 -7.34 -5.73
C GLY A 43 -2.29 -7.11 -6.65
N ARG A 44 -1.83 -8.21 -7.28
CA ARG A 44 -0.66 -8.22 -8.16
C ARG A 44 -1.04 -7.85 -9.59
N LEU A 45 -0.49 -6.76 -10.10
CA LEU A 45 -0.71 -6.28 -11.47
C LEU A 45 0.60 -6.26 -12.27
N GLN A 46 0.49 -6.37 -13.58
CA GLN A 46 1.59 -6.15 -14.51
C GLN A 46 1.86 -4.65 -14.66
N LEU A 47 3.12 -4.26 -14.52
CA LEU A 47 3.54 -2.87 -14.70
C LEU A 47 3.53 -2.51 -16.18
N ALA A 48 3.15 -1.27 -16.50
CA ALA A 48 3.20 -0.74 -17.86
C ALA A 48 4.64 -0.65 -18.41
N TYR A 49 5.62 -0.50 -17.52
CA TYR A 49 7.05 -0.51 -17.80
C TYR A 49 7.80 -1.06 -16.59
N ASN A 50 9.02 -1.56 -16.81
CA ASN A 50 9.80 -2.17 -15.74
C ASN A 50 10.26 -1.11 -14.74
N ILE A 51 10.17 -1.44 -13.45
CA ILE A 51 10.76 -0.66 -12.37
C ILE A 51 11.74 -1.60 -11.66
N GLN A 52 13.02 -1.24 -11.63
CA GLN A 52 14.08 -2.08 -11.03
C GLN A 52 14.05 -3.54 -11.51
N ASP A 53 13.97 -3.74 -12.83
CA ASP A 53 13.87 -5.06 -13.49
C ASP A 53 12.66 -5.92 -13.09
N MET A 54 11.69 -5.34 -12.37
CA MET A 54 10.43 -5.99 -12.04
C MET A 54 9.37 -5.68 -13.10
N HIS A 55 8.61 -6.71 -13.49
CA HIS A 55 7.49 -6.59 -14.44
C HIS A 55 6.12 -6.59 -13.76
N LYS A 56 6.05 -6.90 -12.46
CA LYS A 56 4.83 -6.99 -11.67
C LYS A 56 5.05 -6.33 -10.32
N ALA A 57 3.99 -5.76 -9.76
CA ALA A 57 3.97 -5.25 -8.39
C ALA A 57 2.63 -5.55 -7.73
N HIS A 58 2.63 -5.62 -6.41
CA HIS A 58 1.42 -5.68 -5.59
C HIS A 58 0.98 -4.27 -5.25
N TYR A 59 -0.23 -3.89 -5.64
CA TYR A 59 -0.75 -2.55 -5.45
C TYR A 59 -1.64 -2.47 -4.21
N VAL A 60 -1.40 -1.46 -3.38
CA VAL A 60 -2.27 -1.14 -2.25
C VAL A 60 -2.63 0.34 -2.27
N LEU A 61 -3.88 0.63 -1.99
CA LEU A 61 -4.43 1.97 -1.92
C LEU A 61 -4.89 2.27 -0.50
N ILE A 62 -4.47 3.43 0.03
CA ILE A 62 -4.83 3.89 1.36
C ILE A 62 -5.33 5.33 1.26
N ASN A 63 -6.53 5.59 1.79
CA ASN A 63 -7.04 6.94 1.99
C ASN A 63 -7.00 7.29 3.47
N ILE A 64 -6.32 8.39 3.79
CA ILE A 64 -6.13 8.93 5.14
C ILE A 64 -6.77 10.32 5.21
#